data_AF-A0A2D7UXL2-F1
#
_entry.id   AF-A0A2D7UXL2-F1
#
_cell.length_a   1.000
_cell.length_b   1.000
_cell.length_c   1.000
_cell.angle_alpha   90.00
_cell.angle_beta   90.00
_cell.angle_gamma   90.00
#
_symmetry.space_group_name_H-M   'P 1'
#
loop_
_entity.id
_entity.type
_entity.pdbx_description
1 polymer ?
#
loop_
_entity_poly.entity_id
_entity_poly.type
_entity_poly.pdbx_seq_one_letter_code
_entity_poly.pdbx_strand_id
1 'polypeptide(L)' 'MIVEKFLNFFLPEQTVVAMFWWCVGILKDICAYTGMTYEALNIWVFVIIQPALILIFALLWLRQKVKRRVVE' A
#
# COMPACT_ATOMS: atom_id res chain seq x y z
N MET A 1 -4.58 0.70 -18.61
CA MET A 1 -5.12 -0.42 -19.42
C MET A 1 -4.98 -1.82 -18.79
N ILE A 2 -3.79 -2.39 -18.51
CA ILE A 2 -3.68 -3.71 -17.84
C ILE A 2 -4.11 -3.67 -16.38
N VAL A 3 -3.69 -2.64 -15.64
CA VAL A 3 -4.03 -2.45 -14.22
C VAL A 3 -5.54 -2.24 -14.02
N GLU A 4 -6.19 -1.42 -14.86
CA GLU A 4 -7.63 -1.14 -14.76
C GLU A 4 -8.51 -2.35 -15.11
N LYS A 5 -8.06 -3.20 -16.05
CA LYS A 5 -8.74 -4.47 -16.37
C LYS A 5 -8.55 -5.49 -15.25
N PHE A 6 -7.36 -5.54 -14.65
CA PHE A 6 -7.07 -6.42 -13.51
C PHE A 6 -7.85 -5.98 -12.26
N LEU A 7 -8.04 -4.68 -12.06
CA LEU A 7 -8.79 -4.10 -10.96
C LEU A 7 -10.30 -4.34 -11.10
N ASN A 8 -10.88 -4.15 -12.29
CA ASN A 8 -12.29 -4.47 -12.57
C ASN A 8 -12.59 -5.98 -12.48
N PHE A 9 -11.60 -6.83 -12.77
CA PHE A 9 -11.75 -8.28 -12.60
C PHE A 9 -11.77 -8.70 -11.13
N PHE A 10 -11.08 -7.95 -10.25
CA PHE A 10 -10.90 -8.33 -8.85
C PHE A 10 -11.85 -7.61 -7.87
N LEU A 11 -12.44 -6.46 -8.21
CA LEU A 11 -13.38 -5.75 -7.32
C LEU A 11 -14.70 -5.38 -8.02
N PRO A 12 -15.84 -6.02 -7.65
CA PRO A 12 -17.16 -5.47 -7.97
C PRO A 12 -17.34 -4.07 -7.36
N GLU A 13 -18.08 -3.19 -8.04
CA GLU A 13 -18.20 -1.76 -7.72
C GLU A 13 -18.53 -1.49 -6.24
N GLN A 14 -19.42 -2.30 -5.66
CA GLN A 14 -19.81 -2.23 -4.24
C GLN A 14 -18.68 -2.54 -3.24
N THR A 15 -17.74 -3.43 -3.57
CA THR A 15 -16.62 -3.77 -2.67
C THR A 15 -15.55 -2.70 -2.62
N VAL A 16 -15.30 -1.99 -3.72
CA VAL A 16 -14.35 -0.86 -3.75
C VAL A 16 -14.80 0.22 -2.77
N VAL A 17 -16.09 0.55 -2.81
CA VAL A 17 -16.69 1.58 -1.95
C VAL A 17 -16.58 1.17 -0.47
N ALA A 18 -16.93 -0.07 -0.14
CA ALA A 18 -16.82 -0.58 1.24
C ALA A 18 -15.37 -0.58 1.76
N MET A 19 -14.40 -1.01 0.94
CA MET A 19 -12.98 -1.00 1.30
C MET A 19 -12.44 0.43 1.44
N PHE A 20 -12.90 1.36 0.60
CA PHE A 20 -12.53 2.77 0.71
C PHE A 20 -12.98 3.36 2.05
N TRP A 21 -14.26 3.20 2.42
CA TRP A 21 -14.77 3.71 3.68
C TRP A 21 -14.09 3.09 4.90
N TRP A 22 -13.76 1.79 4.83
CA TRP A 22 -13.02 1.12 5.88
C TRP A 22 -11.61 1.69 6.06
N CYS A 23 -10.90 1.95 4.95
CA CYS A 23 -9.59 2.60 4.97
C CYS A 23 -9.68 4.01 5.57
N VAL A 24 -10.65 4.82 5.13
CA VAL A 24 -10.90 6.17 5.67
C VAL A 24 -11.22 6.13 7.16
N GLY A 25 -11.96 5.12 7.63
CA GLY A 25 -12.26 4.91 9.04
C GLY A 25 -11.00 4.74 9.88
N ILE A 26 -10.11 3.83 9.49
CA ILE A 26 -8.83 3.60 10.18
C ILE A 26 -7.97 4.87 10.18
N LEU A 27 -7.91 5.58 9.05
CA LEU A 27 -7.17 6.84 8.94
C LEU A 27 -7.71 7.91 9.90
N LYS A 28 -9.05 8.02 10.06
CA LYS A 28 -9.66 8.93 11.03
C LYS A 28 -9.33 8.56 12.47
N ASP A 29 -9.29 7.27 12.80
CA ASP A 29 -8.90 6.81 14.14
C ASP A 29 -7.45 7.18 14.45
N ILE A 30 -6.55 7.05 13.46
CA ILE A 30 -5.15 7.48 13.59
C ILE A 30 -5.05 9.02 13.69
N CYS A 31 -5.86 9.77 12.93
CA CYS A 31 -5.92 11.24 13.06
C CYS A 31 -6.33 11.65 14.47
N ALA A 32 -7.35 11.00 15.05
CA ALA A 32 -7.80 11.26 16.41
C ALA A 32 -6.71 10.97 17.45
N TYR A 33 -5.89 9.94 17.23
CA TYR A 33 -4.76 9.59 18.10
C TYR A 33 -3.56 10.53 17.96
N THR A 34 -3.26 10.97 16.73
CA THR A 34 -2.03 11.70 16.40
C THR A 34 -2.23 13.23 16.44
N GLY A 35 -3.48 13.69 16.44
CA GLY A 35 -3.83 15.13 16.37
C GLY A 35 -3.53 15.78 15.02
N MET A 36 -3.22 14.99 13.99
CA MET A 36 -2.95 15.47 12.63
C MET A 36 -4.22 15.47 11.78
N THR A 37 -4.26 16.32 10.75
CA THR A 37 -5.39 16.33 9.80
C THR A 37 -5.35 15.11 8.87
N TYR A 38 -6.53 14.70 8.43
CA TYR A 38 -6.71 13.60 7.48
C TYR A 38 -5.96 13.82 6.16
N GLU A 39 -5.89 15.07 5.68
CA GLU A 39 -5.20 15.42 4.45
C GLU A 39 -3.68 15.18 4.56
N ALA A 40 -3.09 15.54 5.69
CA ALA A 40 -1.68 15.30 5.93
C ALA A 40 -1.38 13.80 5.98
N LEU A 41 -2.18 13.04 6.74
CA LEU A 41 -1.98 11.59 6.92
C LEU A 41 -2.08 10.82 5.60
N ASN A 42 -2.99 11.20 4.70
CA ASN A 42 -3.08 10.62 3.37
C ASN A 42 -1.77 10.77 2.59
N ILE A 43 -1.18 11.96 2.58
CA ILE A 43 0.09 12.22 1.87
C ILE A 43 1.19 11.33 2.46
N TRP A 44 1.28 11.22 3.78
CA TRP A 44 2.28 10.36 4.43
C TRP A 44 2.14 8.88 4.03
N VAL A 45 0.92 8.34 3.98
CA VAL A 45 0.70 6.93 3.63
C VAL A 45 1.02 6.66 2.16
N PHE A 46 0.60 7.52 1.23
CA PHE A 46 0.84 7.31 -0.20
C PHE A 46 2.26 7.64 -0.63
N VAL A 47 2.88 8.68 -0.06
CA VAL A 47 4.18 9.16 -0.50
C VAL A 47 5.33 8.53 0.28
N ILE A 48 5.12 8.07 1.51
CA ILE A 48 6.19 7.46 2.31
C ILE A 48 6.00 5.96 2.44
N ILE A 49 4.83 5.50 2.92
CA ILE A 49 4.63 4.08 3.24
C ILE A 49 4.65 3.21 1.97
N GLN A 50 3.90 3.59 0.92
CA GLN A 50 3.90 2.81 -0.33
C GLN A 50 5.29 2.63 -0.96
N PRO A 51 6.08 3.69 -1.24
CA PRO A 51 7.41 3.51 -1.82
C PRO A 51 8.39 2.83 -0.86
N ALA A 52 8.27 3.03 0.45
CA ALA A 52 9.10 2.32 1.43
C ALA A 52 8.87 0.80 1.37
N LEU A 53 7.61 0.34 1.28
CA LEU A 53 7.32 -1.09 1.12
C LEU A 53 7.92 -1.66 -0.17
N ILE A 54 7.80 -0.94 -1.29
CA ILE A 54 8.38 -1.37 -2.58
C ILE A 54 9.89 -1.52 -2.45
N LEU A 55 10.57 -0.54 -1.83
CA LEU A 55 12.01 -0.59 -1.60
C LEU A 55 12.42 -1.75 -0.70
N ILE A 56 11.71 -2.00 0.40
CA ILE A 56 11.99 -3.13 1.30
C ILE A 56 11.85 -4.45 0.55
N PHE A 57 10.79 -4.64 -0.22
CA PHE A 57 10.61 -5.85 -1.03
C PHE A 57 11.70 -5.99 -2.09
N ALA A 58 12.09 -4.89 -2.75
CA ALA A 58 13.16 -4.91 -3.74
C ALA A 58 14.51 -5.29 -3.10
N LEU A 59 14.84 -4.75 -1.92
CA LEU A 59 16.07 -5.08 -1.19
C LEU A 59 16.09 -6.54 -0.74
N LEU A 60 14.98 -7.07 -0.22
CA LEU A 60 14.85 -8.48 0.14
C LEU A 60 15.03 -9.39 -1.09
N TRP A 61 14.43 -9.01 -2.22
CA TRP A 61 14.56 -9.75 -3.48
C TRP A 61 16.01 -9.79 -3.99
N LEU A 62 16.73 -8.67 -3.92
CA LEU A 62 18.14 -8.59 -4.30
C LEU A 62 19.01 -9.49 -3.39
N ARG A 63 18.76 -9.47 -2.07
CA ARG A 63 19.45 -10.35 -1.11
C ARG A 63 19.21 -11.84 -1.43
N GLN A 64 17.98 -12.21 -1.78
CA GLN A 64 17.64 -13.59 -2.15
C GLN A 64 18.38 -14.05 -3.42
N LYS A 65 18.50 -13.17 -4.42
CA LYS A 65 19.21 -13.49 -5.69
C LYS A 65 20.71 -13.68 -5.50
N VAL A 66 21.36 -12.86 -4.67
CA VAL A 66 22.79 -13.02 -4.37
C VAL A 66 23.06 -14.36 -3.67
N LYS A 67 22.20 -14.74 -2.72
CA LYS A 67 22.34 -16.01 -2.00
C LYS A 67 22.17 -17.25 -2.89
N ARG A 68 21.31 -17.18 -3.92
CA ARG A 68 21.17 -18.28 -4.91
C ARG A 68 22.41 -18.46 -5.79
N ARG A 69 23.07 -17.38 -6.22
CA ARG A 69 24.25 -17.45 -7.10
C ARG A 69 25.53 -17.97 -6.45
N VAL A 70 25.58 -18.10 -5.12
CA VAL A 70 26.74 -18.65 -4.39
C VAL A 70 26.55 -20.13 -4.05
N VAL A 71 25.33 -20.67 -4.23
CA VAL A 71 24.98 -22.07 -3.91
C VAL A 71 24.86 -22.94 -5.18
N GLU A 72 24.86 -22.34 -6.37
CA GLU A 72 25.12 -23.01 -7.65
C GLU A 72 26.62 -22.93 -7.99
#